data_AF-A0AA96KD72-F1
#
_entry.id   AF-A0AA96KD72-F1
#
_cell.length_a   1.000
_cell.length_b   1.000
_cell.length_c   1.000
_cell.angle_alpha   90.00
_cell.angle_beta   90.00
_cell.angle_gamma   90.00
#
_symmetry.space_group_name_H-M   'P 1'
#
loop_
_entity.id
_entity.type
_entity.pdbx_description
1 polymer ?
#
loop_
_entity_poly.entity_id
_entity_poly.type
_entity_poly.pdbx_seq_one_letter_code
_entity_poly.pdbx_strand_id
1 'polypeptide(L)'
;MNKFYQPDLAALLLRVGLGVMALAHGLLKVLVFTPEGTVGFFASMGLPAILAYLTIFIEVVGGIALIIGACSRWVSASMVPILLGATFLAHWQAGWLFSNQGGGWEFPMFWTLALVVQFFLGNGRYAAPLPGNK
;
A
#
# COMPACT_ATOMS: atom_id res chain seq x y z
N MET A 1 -7.46 -30.31 -16.06
CA MET A 1 -7.08 -29.13 -15.25
C MET A 1 -8.31 -28.24 -15.04
N ASN A 2 -8.55 -27.78 -13.82
CA ASN A 2 -9.66 -26.87 -13.50
C ASN A 2 -9.40 -25.49 -14.14
N LYS A 3 -10.29 -25.05 -15.05
CA LYS A 3 -10.13 -23.77 -15.76
C LYS A 3 -10.13 -22.55 -14.82
N PHE A 4 -10.66 -22.68 -13.62
CA PHE A 4 -10.70 -21.63 -12.60
C PHE A 4 -9.41 -21.55 -11.76
N TYR A 5 -8.50 -22.52 -11.85
CA TYR A 5 -7.23 -22.46 -11.14
C TYR A 5 -6.21 -21.64 -11.96
N GLN A 6 -6.19 -20.33 -11.74
CA GLN A 6 -5.34 -19.36 -12.47
C GLN A 6 -4.45 -18.55 -11.51
N PRO A 7 -3.41 -19.16 -10.91
CA PRO A 7 -2.58 -18.49 -9.89
C PRO A 7 -1.86 -17.25 -10.41
N ASP A 8 -1.39 -17.27 -11.66
CA ASP A 8 -0.73 -16.12 -12.28
C ASP A 8 -1.67 -14.91 -12.45
N LEU A 9 -2.93 -15.17 -12.81
CA LEU A 9 -3.95 -14.12 -12.92
C LEU A 9 -4.33 -13.58 -11.53
N ALA A 10 -4.52 -14.47 -10.55
CA ALA A 10 -4.81 -14.07 -9.18
C ALA A 10 -3.70 -13.17 -8.60
N ALA A 11 -2.44 -13.54 -8.82
CA ALA A 11 -1.30 -12.72 -8.41
C ALA A 11 -1.25 -11.37 -9.13
N LEU A 12 -1.54 -11.32 -10.43
CA LEU A 12 -1.63 -10.06 -11.18
C LEU A 12 -2.71 -9.14 -10.62
N LEU A 13 -3.93 -9.66 -10.40
CA LEU A 13 -5.06 -8.89 -9.89
C LEU A 13 -4.77 -8.33 -8.50
N LEU A 14 -4.20 -9.14 -7.61
CA LEU A 14 -3.77 -8.68 -6.29
C LEU A 14 -2.73 -7.56 -6.41
N ARG A 15 -1.67 -7.79 -7.18
CA ARG A 15 -0.56 -6.85 -7.35
C ARG A 15 -1.03 -5.50 -7.89
N VAL A 16 -1.82 -5.51 -8.95
CA VAL A 16 -2.35 -4.28 -9.58
C VAL A 16 -3.33 -3.59 -8.65
N GLY A 17 -4.23 -4.33 -8.00
CA GLY A 17 -5.17 -3.76 -7.03
C GLY A 17 -4.46 -3.05 -5.88
N LEU A 18 -3.46 -3.69 -5.28
CA LEU A 18 -2.63 -3.10 -4.23
C LEU A 18 -1.88 -1.85 -4.72
N GLY A 19 -1.33 -1.90 -5.93
CA GLY A 19 -0.62 -0.78 -6.55
C GLY A 19 -1.53 0.42 -6.83
N VAL A 20 -2.74 0.18 -7.33
CA VAL A 20 -3.76 1.24 -7.55
C VAL A 20 -4.17 1.86 -6.22
N MET A 21 -4.41 1.05 -5.18
CA MET A 21 -4.77 1.55 -3.86
C MET A 21 -3.66 2.43 -3.27
N ALA A 22 -2.40 2.00 -3.36
CA ALA A 22 -1.25 2.76 -2.89
C ALA A 22 -1.11 4.07 -3.66
N LEU A 23 -1.19 4.02 -4.99
CA LEU A 23 -1.07 5.21 -5.83
C LEU A 23 -2.19 6.21 -5.55
N ALA A 24 -3.43 5.76 -5.39
CA ALA A 24 -4.55 6.62 -5.03
C ALA A 24 -4.33 7.31 -3.67
N HIS A 25 -3.86 6.58 -2.64
CA HIS A 25 -3.56 7.15 -1.33
C HIS A 25 -2.38 8.12 -1.34
N GLY A 26 -1.35 7.83 -2.13
CA GLY A 26 -0.20 8.71 -2.32
C GLY A 26 -0.60 10.00 -3.06
N LEU A 27 -1.39 9.88 -4.13
CA LEU A 27 -1.90 11.04 -4.89
C LEU A 27 -2.87 11.88 -4.06
N LEU A 28 -3.68 11.28 -3.18
CA LEU A 28 -4.50 12.03 -2.23
C LEU A 28 -3.63 12.93 -1.34
N LYS A 29 -2.52 12.41 -0.83
CA LYS A 29 -1.56 13.18 -0.01
C LYS A 29 -0.86 14.29 -0.80
N VAL A 30 -0.61 14.10 -2.09
CA VAL A 30 0.07 15.10 -2.93
C VAL A 30 -0.88 16.18 -3.46
N LEU A 31 -2.06 15.78 -3.94
CA LEU A 31 -2.94 16.64 -4.74
C LEU A 31 -4.11 17.22 -3.95
N VAL A 32 -4.57 16.52 -2.90
CA VAL A 32 -5.75 16.94 -2.13
C VAL A 32 -5.35 17.49 -0.77
N PHE A 33 -4.59 16.71 0.02
CA PHE A 33 -4.09 17.18 1.31
C PHE A 33 -2.90 18.12 1.17
N THR A 34 -2.18 18.03 0.05
CA THR A 34 -0.85 18.61 -0.19
C THR A 34 0.24 18.00 0.73
N PRO A 35 1.53 18.05 0.31
CA PRO A 35 2.62 17.60 1.18
C PRO A 35 2.63 18.33 2.52
N GLU A 36 2.34 19.63 2.55
CA GLU A 36 2.28 20.45 3.77
C GLU A 36 1.17 19.98 4.71
N GLY A 37 -0.04 19.75 4.18
CA GLY A 37 -1.16 19.24 4.98
C GLY A 37 -0.91 17.82 5.51
N THR A 38 -0.27 16.96 4.71
CA THR A 38 0.14 15.62 5.15
C THR A 38 1.16 15.68 6.28
N VAL A 39 2.17 16.57 6.17
CA VAL A 39 3.15 16.80 7.25
C VAL A 39 2.45 17.32 8.51
N GLY A 40 1.50 18.24 8.37
CA GLY A 40 0.70 18.75 9.49
C GLY A 40 -0.10 17.64 10.19
N PHE A 41 -0.71 16.73 9.43
CA PHE A 41 -1.40 15.57 9.99
C PHE A 41 -0.45 14.66 10.77
N PHE A 42 0.72 14.33 10.23
CA PHE A 42 1.72 13.53 10.93
C PHE A 42 2.19 14.22 12.22
N ALA A 43 2.41 15.54 12.18
CA ALA A 43 2.77 16.33 13.35
C ALA A 43 1.69 16.30 14.45
N SER A 44 0.40 16.30 14.08
CA SER A 44 -0.70 16.18 15.05
C SER A 44 -0.72 14.84 15.81
N MET A 45 -0.10 13.80 15.25
CA MET A 45 0.11 12.50 15.90
C MET A 45 1.47 12.41 16.62
N GLY A 46 2.25 13.49 16.66
CA GLY A 46 3.59 13.51 17.24
C GLY A 46 4.68 12.86 16.37
N LEU A 47 4.41 12.64 15.08
CA LEU A 47 5.36 12.01 14.16
C LEU A 47 6.25 13.05 13.47
N PRO A 48 7.53 12.73 13.20
CA PRO A 48 8.43 13.63 12.50
C PRO A 48 8.05 13.74 11.02
N ALA A 49 8.24 14.94 10.44
CA ALA A 49 7.88 15.26 9.06
C ALA A 49 8.48 14.31 8.01
N ILE A 50 9.67 13.76 8.28
CA ILE A 50 10.33 12.80 7.38
C ILE A 50 9.45 11.59 7.07
N LEU A 51 8.64 11.12 8.03
CA LEU A 51 7.76 9.97 7.82
C LEU A 51 6.62 10.29 6.85
N ALA A 52 6.14 11.53 6.81
CA ALA A 52 5.12 11.95 5.84
C ALA A 52 5.69 11.89 4.41
N TYR A 53 6.88 12.45 4.19
CA TYR A 53 7.54 12.43 2.88
C TYR A 53 7.89 11.01 2.43
N LEU A 54 8.39 10.16 3.33
CA LEU A 54 8.66 8.75 3.04
C LEU A 54 7.37 8.00 2.70
N THR A 55 6.29 8.25 3.43
CA THR A 55 4.98 7.64 3.15
C THR A 55 4.49 8.02 1.75
N ILE A 56 4.52 9.31 1.41
CA ILE A 56 4.14 9.80 0.07
C ILE A 56 4.99 9.12 -1.01
N PHE A 57 6.31 9.11 -0.83
CA PHE A 57 7.23 8.52 -1.81
C PHE A 57 6.95 7.04 -2.02
N ILE A 58 6.84 6.26 -0.94
CA ILE A 58 6.63 4.81 -1.01
C ILE A 58 5.25 4.49 -1.60
N GLU A 59 4.20 5.23 -1.26
CA GLU A 59 2.86 5.00 -1.80
C GLU A 59 2.77 5.32 -3.30
N VAL A 60 3.33 6.45 -3.74
CA VAL A 60 3.28 6.85 -5.15
C VAL A 60 4.20 5.98 -6.00
N VAL A 61 5.50 5.94 -5.67
CA VAL A 61 6.50 5.21 -6.46
C VAL A 61 6.28 3.70 -6.33
N GLY A 62 6.00 3.23 -5.12
CA GLY A 62 5.68 1.83 -4.88
C GLY A 62 4.36 1.40 -5.51
N GLY A 63 3.34 2.27 -5.53
CA GLY A 63 2.08 2.00 -6.24
C GLY A 63 2.30 1.75 -7.72
N ILE A 64 3.06 2.63 -8.38
CA ILE A 64 3.47 2.47 -9.79
C ILE A 64 4.29 1.19 -9.97
N ALA A 65 5.27 0.95 -9.11
CA ALA A 65 6.13 -0.23 -9.17
C ALA A 65 5.33 -1.53 -9.06
N LEU A 66 4.33 -1.62 -8.17
CA LEU A 66 3.43 -2.77 -8.08
C LEU A 66 2.61 -2.95 -9.35
N ILE A 67 2.04 -1.89 -9.91
CA ILE A 67 1.23 -1.97 -11.14
C ILE A 67 2.06 -2.61 -12.27
N ILE A 68 3.27 -2.11 -12.51
CA ILE A 68 4.15 -2.62 -13.58
C ILE A 68 4.87 -3.94 -13.21
N GLY A 69 4.82 -4.35 -11.95
CA GLY A 69 5.49 -5.55 -11.45
C GLY A 69 6.99 -5.42 -11.26
N ALA A 70 7.47 -4.25 -10.86
CA ALA A 70 8.88 -3.98 -10.55
C ALA A 70 9.15 -4.16 -9.06
N CYS A 71 10.09 -5.06 -8.71
CA CYS A 71 10.52 -5.29 -7.33
C CYS A 71 9.37 -5.48 -6.32
N SER A 72 8.24 -6.05 -6.76
CA SER A 72 6.97 -6.12 -6.03
C SER A 72 7.13 -6.66 -4.63
N ARG A 73 8.00 -7.67 -4.45
CA ARG A 73 8.31 -8.23 -3.13
C ARG A 73 8.78 -7.15 -2.16
N TRP A 74 9.82 -6.41 -2.52
CA TRP A 74 10.41 -5.40 -1.65
C TRP A 74 9.52 -4.17 -1.51
N VAL A 75 8.81 -3.80 -2.57
CA VAL A 75 7.83 -2.72 -2.53
C VAL A 75 6.71 -3.07 -1.54
N SER A 76 6.14 -4.28 -1.61
CA SER A 76 5.13 -4.73 -0.66
C SER A 76 5.64 -4.73 0.78
N ALA A 77 6.87 -5.21 1.03
CA ALA A 77 7.48 -5.15 2.36
C ALA A 77 7.62 -3.71 2.89
N SER A 78 7.99 -2.76 2.03
CA SER A 78 8.15 -1.36 2.42
C SER A 78 6.83 -0.66 2.81
N MET A 79 5.71 -1.12 2.25
CA MET A 79 4.38 -0.58 2.54
C MET A 79 3.78 -1.11 3.85
N VAL A 80 4.20 -2.29 4.31
CA VAL A 80 3.71 -2.88 5.58
C VAL A 80 3.87 -1.94 6.78
N PRO A 81 5.06 -1.37 7.09
CA PRO A 81 5.19 -0.47 8.24
C PRO A 81 4.33 0.80 8.12
N ILE A 82 4.05 1.28 6.91
CA ILE A 82 3.16 2.42 6.68
C ILE A 82 1.73 2.07 7.10
N LEU A 83 1.21 0.93 6.64
CA LEU A 83 -0.16 0.52 6.97
C LEU A 83 -0.32 0.07 8.43
N LEU A 84 0.71 -0.51 9.04
CA LEU A 84 0.73 -0.74 10.49
C LEU A 84 0.72 0.59 11.25
N GLY A 85 1.49 1.58 10.80
CA GLY A 85 1.45 2.94 11.34
C GLY A 85 0.06 3.55 11.24
N ALA A 86 -0.58 3.49 10.07
CA ALA A 86 -1.96 3.94 9.87
C ALA A 86 -2.94 3.21 10.81
N THR A 87 -2.82 1.88 10.91
CA THR A 87 -3.65 1.04 11.77
C THR A 87 -3.56 1.46 13.24
N PHE A 88 -2.35 1.50 13.80
CA PHE A 88 -2.17 1.69 15.24
C PHE A 88 -2.16 3.14 15.69
N LEU A 89 -1.74 4.08 14.83
CA LEU A 89 -1.58 5.49 15.20
C LEU A 89 -2.76 6.36 14.75
N ALA A 90 -3.36 6.07 13.59
CA ALA A 90 -4.44 6.90 13.04
C ALA A 90 -5.84 6.30 13.26
N HIS A 91 -5.98 4.98 13.18
CA HIS A 91 -7.31 4.33 13.09
C HIS A 91 -7.69 3.47 14.30
N TRP A 92 -6.76 3.15 15.20
CA TRP A 92 -7.01 2.20 16.30
C TRP A 92 -8.17 2.61 17.20
N GLN A 93 -8.20 3.89 17.59
CA GLN A 93 -9.20 4.41 18.53
C GLN A 93 -10.60 4.55 17.91
N ALA A 94 -10.71 4.53 16.58
CA ALA A 94 -11.99 4.55 15.87
C ALA A 94 -12.69 3.18 15.85
N GLY A 95 -12.07 2.14 16.42
CA GLY A 95 -12.61 0.78 16.46
C GLY A 95 -12.40 0.01 15.15
N TRP A 96 -13.06 -1.15 15.02
CA TRP A 96 -12.83 -2.07 13.89
C TRP A 96 -13.30 -1.50 12.55
N LEU A 97 -14.58 -1.13 12.46
CA LEU A 97 -15.24 -0.90 11.17
C LEU A 97 -14.77 0.39 10.48
N PHE A 98 -14.32 0.29 9.22
CA PHE A 98 -13.77 1.44 8.48
C PHE A 98 -14.77 2.60 8.28
N SER A 99 -16.07 2.36 8.35
CA SER A 99 -17.09 3.41 8.24
C SER A 99 -17.32 4.21 9.52
N ASN A 100 -16.64 3.87 10.63
CA ASN A 100 -16.73 4.64 11.86
C ASN A 100 -16.17 6.07 11.67
N GLN A 101 -16.57 6.99 12.55
CA GLN A 101 -16.00 8.33 12.58
C GLN A 101 -14.48 8.26 12.80
N GLY A 102 -13.70 8.86 11.89
CA GLY A 102 -12.23 8.78 11.88
C GLY A 102 -11.65 7.58 11.10
N GLY A 103 -12.51 6.67 10.63
CA GLY A 103 -12.14 5.45 9.91
C GLY A 103 -11.57 4.38 10.85
N GLY A 104 -12.26 3.26 11.03
CA GLY A 104 -11.74 2.14 11.81
C GLY A 104 -10.54 1.43 11.17
N TRP A 105 -9.90 0.52 11.91
CA TRP A 105 -8.62 -0.08 11.51
C TRP A 105 -8.72 -1.36 10.64
N GLU A 106 -9.93 -1.89 10.39
CA GLU A 106 -10.16 -3.10 9.59
C GLU A 106 -9.49 -3.05 8.21
N PHE A 107 -9.71 -1.95 7.48
CA PHE A 107 -9.21 -1.81 6.12
C PHE A 107 -7.67 -1.74 6.02
N PRO A 108 -6.96 -0.86 6.75
CA PRO A 108 -5.49 -0.84 6.68
C PRO A 108 -4.86 -2.14 7.20
N MET A 109 -5.48 -2.83 8.16
CA MET A 109 -5.00 -4.15 8.61
C MET A 109 -5.20 -5.22 7.54
N PHE A 110 -6.36 -5.27 6.88
CA PHE A 110 -6.60 -6.18 5.77
C PHE A 110 -5.63 -5.94 4.62
N TRP A 111 -5.41 -4.68 4.27
CA TRP A 111 -4.45 -4.30 3.22
C TRP A 111 -3.02 -4.70 3.61
N THR A 112 -2.64 -4.58 4.89
CA THR A 112 -1.35 -5.10 5.39
C THR A 112 -1.20 -6.59 5.12
N LEU A 113 -2.20 -7.41 5.44
CA LEU A 113 -2.18 -8.84 5.16
C LEU A 113 -2.05 -9.13 3.66
N ALA A 114 -2.80 -8.39 2.82
CA ALA A 114 -2.75 -8.54 1.37
C ALA A 114 -1.35 -8.20 0.79
N LEU A 115 -0.66 -7.20 1.34
CA LEU A 115 0.74 -6.91 0.99
C LEU A 115 1.70 -8.03 1.41
N VAL A 116 1.48 -8.66 2.57
CA VAL A 116 2.27 -9.82 3.00
C VAL A 116 2.07 -11.00 2.03
N VAL A 117 0.84 -11.24 1.59
CA VAL A 117 0.57 -12.24 0.54
C VAL A 117 1.31 -11.88 -0.76
N GLN A 118 1.22 -10.61 -1.19
CA GLN A 118 1.91 -10.15 -2.40
C GLN A 118 3.44 -10.26 -2.30
N PHE A 119 4.01 -10.04 -1.10
CA PHE A 119 5.43 -10.25 -0.84
C PHE A 119 5.86 -11.68 -1.21
N PHE A 120 5.11 -12.69 -0.76
CA PHE A 120 5.42 -14.09 -1.04
C PHE A 120 5.16 -14.48 -2.50
N LEU A 121 4.16 -13.86 -3.15
CA LEU A 121 3.90 -14.07 -4.58
C LEU A 121 4.96 -13.42 -5.49
N GLY A 122 5.62 -12.36 -5.03
CA GLY A 122 6.67 -11.67 -5.77
C GLY A 122 6.14 -10.91 -7.00
N ASN A 123 6.92 -10.92 -8.08
CA ASN A 123 6.57 -10.14 -9.28
C ASN A 123 5.46 -10.81 -10.08
N GLY A 124 5.43 -12.14 -10.18
CA GLY A 124 4.43 -12.87 -10.97
C GLY A 124 4.66 -12.81 -12.48
N ARG A 125 4.02 -13.73 -13.21
CA ARG A 125 4.25 -13.96 -14.66
C ARG A 125 4.01 -12.76 -15.56
N TYR A 126 3.06 -11.89 -15.20
CA TYR A 126 2.65 -10.72 -15.98
C TYR A 126 3.35 -9.43 -15.52
N ALA A 127 4.56 -9.52 -14.97
CA ALA A 127 5.39 -8.36 -14.69
C ALA A 127 6.03 -7.82 -15.98
N ALA A 128 6.31 -6.51 -16.03
CA ALA A 128 7.06 -5.93 -17.14
C ALA A 128 8.44 -6.60 -17.27
N PRO A 129 9.00 -6.75 -18.48
CA PRO A 129 10.28 -7.43 -18.71
C PRO A 129 11.46 -6.54 -18.26
N LEU A 130 11.60 -6.39 -16.95
CA LEU A 130 12.66 -5.61 -16.31
C LEU A 130 13.83 -6.52 -15.90
N PRO A 131 15.08 -6.01 -15.89
CA PRO A 131 16.22 -6.76 -15.37
C PRO A 131 15.95 -7.26 -13.94
N GLY A 132 15.99 -8.59 -13.74
CA GLY A 132 15.71 -9.22 -12.43
C GLY A 132 14.31 -9.81 -12.28
N ASN A 133 13.38 -9.58 -13.21
CA ASN A 133 12.13 -10.32 -13.33
C ASN A 133 12.40 -11.62 -14.10
N LYS A 134 12.84 -12.67 -13.41
CA LYS A 134 12.91 -14.04 -13.93
C LYS A 134 11.93 -14.92 -13.18
#